data_AF-Q0U564-F1
#
_entry.id   AF-Q0U564-F1
#
_cell.length_a   1.000
_cell.length_b   1.000
_cell.length_c   1.000
_cell.angle_alpha   90.00
_cell.angle_beta   90.00
_cell.angle_gamma   90.00
#
_symmetry.space_group_name_H-M   'P 1'
#
loop_
_entity.id
_entity.type
_entity.pdbx_description
1 polymer ?
#
loop_
_entity_poly.entity_id
_entity_poly.type
_entity_poly.pdbx_seq_one_letter_code
_entity_poly.pdbx_strand_id
1 'polypeptide(L)'
;MTELLDLCYDVLIRILEEINAEDLACVAQTSSGFNKFIKENTRLHKSHYLRNFDDPRRRPTDPEPDWVPELQKLVRCQKILESANNDLKRDEFEFVGETVNELIATASKDRFGNSANQDKIEQLFLHISQNHNAFMCRSSLYSRAGNELQKPANNEEGRQLSAKLHCLYGIPASTTGNRVLSTHPFARAKVYDLRNYTDHTKWGPYRDDGSMRVDWEMIESLMIILSYNAGLCCRRYLPRFSPPWKNVLEGVVPERAKVMPEYSTKLLYEPDVPLMLKDPYNVSGIWSRIVCFLDYNDLFAFNFSEDALRHPSDQPRDPLVTDEAIRHIMMDLQVTEVKPAGRFDNPDLPVVHFSGKSRSVDAAWDPNANSKIRGSVRLTPEGEVRWETISVFYGGEERWRSEGIQVGGVRSQRGVIGTWFDKDLDPHGPAGPTAFWKICDRTVDDEDESDSEEEHMEHWHG
;
A
#
# COMPACT_ATOMS: atom_id res chain seq x y z
N MET A 1 57.32 4.95 15.21
CA MET A 1 55.95 4.42 15.35
C MET A 1 55.21 4.85 14.10
N THR A 2 54.59 3.93 13.36
CA THR A 2 53.69 4.27 12.26
C THR A 2 52.36 4.72 12.85
N GLU A 3 51.91 5.92 12.52
CA GLU A 3 50.61 6.44 12.93
C GLU A 3 49.51 5.86 12.03
N LEU A 4 48.25 5.85 12.50
CA LEU A 4 47.16 5.24 11.71
C LEU A 4 46.93 5.95 10.37
N LEU A 5 47.21 7.25 10.31
CA LEU A 5 47.12 8.07 9.10
C LEU A 5 48.29 7.84 8.12
N ASP A 6 49.37 7.16 8.56
CA ASP A 6 50.48 6.78 7.69
C ASP A 6 50.18 5.52 6.87
N LEU A 7 49.07 4.82 7.17
CA LEU A 7 48.62 3.66 6.42
C LEU A 7 48.16 4.08 5.01
N CYS A 8 48.27 3.16 4.06
CA CYS A 8 47.79 3.45 2.71
C CYS A 8 46.27 3.64 2.69
N TYR A 9 45.81 4.43 1.72
CA TYR A 9 44.41 4.88 1.60
C TYR A 9 43.40 3.73 1.69
N ASP A 10 43.64 2.61 0.98
CA ASP A 10 42.75 1.45 0.98
C ASP A 10 42.74 0.69 2.32
N VAL A 11 43.86 0.61 3.03
CA VAL A 11 43.91 -0.03 4.36
C VAL A 11 43.14 0.80 5.38
N LEU A 12 43.27 2.14 5.31
CA LEU A 12 42.52 3.03 6.20
C LEU A 12 41.01 2.93 5.95
N ILE A 13 40.57 2.87 4.68
CA ILE A 13 39.15 2.61 4.35
C ILE A 13 38.71 1.29 4.95
N ARG A 14 39.46 0.20 4.75
CA ARG A 14 39.06 -1.13 5.27
C ARG A 14 38.92 -1.15 6.79
N ILE A 15 39.80 -0.47 7.51
CA ILE A 15 39.67 -0.31 8.97
C ILE A 15 38.39 0.46 9.32
N LEU A 16 38.13 1.56 8.61
CA LEU A 16 36.95 2.40 8.83
C LEU A 16 35.64 1.78 8.30
N GLU A 17 35.71 0.73 7.49
CA GLU A 17 34.53 -0.06 7.08
C GLU A 17 34.07 -1.02 8.18
N GLU A 18 34.94 -1.37 9.13
CA GLU A 18 34.64 -2.31 10.23
C GLU A 18 33.97 -1.65 11.44
N ILE A 19 33.95 -0.31 11.52
CA ILE A 19 33.21 0.43 12.55
C ILE A 19 31.75 0.63 12.14
N ASN A 20 30.88 0.97 13.09
CA ASN A 20 29.49 1.29 12.74
C ASN A 20 29.39 2.67 12.08
N ALA A 21 28.38 2.85 11.22
CA ALA A 21 28.18 4.10 10.49
C ALA A 21 27.93 5.29 11.44
N GLU A 22 27.24 5.07 12.55
CA GLU A 22 26.93 6.07 13.57
C GLU A 22 28.17 6.58 14.35
N ASP A 23 29.27 5.83 14.32
CA ASP A 23 30.52 6.12 15.02
C ASP A 23 31.52 6.91 14.16
N LEU A 24 31.31 6.98 12.84
CA LEU A 24 32.16 7.73 11.91
C LEU A 24 32.31 9.20 12.32
N ALA A 25 31.23 9.80 12.83
CA ALA A 25 31.25 11.18 13.31
C ALA A 25 32.16 11.37 14.53
N CYS A 26 32.23 10.37 15.42
CA CYS A 26 33.13 10.38 16.58
C CYS A 26 34.59 10.26 16.13
N VAL A 27 34.89 9.35 15.18
CA VAL A 27 36.24 9.19 14.62
C VAL A 27 36.69 10.47 13.92
N ALA A 28 35.81 11.12 13.17
CA ALA A 28 36.09 12.39 12.50
C ALA A 28 36.42 13.53 13.48
N GLN A 29 36.04 13.44 14.75
CA GLN A 29 36.35 14.44 15.78
C GLN A 29 37.71 14.22 16.45
N THR A 30 38.36 13.07 16.24
CA THR A 30 39.63 12.73 16.92
C THR A 30 40.83 13.50 16.39
N SER A 31 40.84 13.88 15.11
CA SER A 31 41.91 14.71 14.51
C SER A 31 41.41 15.42 13.26
N SER A 32 42.10 16.51 12.87
CA SER A 32 41.83 17.22 11.61
C SER A 32 42.07 16.33 10.38
N GLY A 33 43.06 15.43 10.45
CA GLY A 33 43.34 14.45 9.40
C GLY A 33 42.18 13.49 9.17
N PHE A 34 41.68 12.85 10.25
CA PHE A 34 40.48 12.01 10.17
C PHE A 34 39.24 12.79 9.75
N ASN A 35 39.08 14.03 10.23
CA ASN A 35 37.95 14.87 9.85
C ASN A 35 37.88 15.07 8.34
N LYS A 36 39.01 15.47 7.73
CA LYS A 36 39.10 15.69 6.29
C LYS A 36 38.95 14.38 5.51
N PHE A 37 39.66 13.33 5.94
CA PHE A 37 39.62 12.02 5.28
C PHE A 37 38.21 11.45 5.22
N ILE A 38 37.47 11.45 6.33
CA ILE A 38 36.13 10.88 6.37
C ILE A 38 35.17 11.72 5.53
N LYS A 39 35.12 13.05 5.74
CA LYS A 39 34.15 13.92 5.06
C LYS A 39 34.26 13.94 3.54
N GLU A 40 35.47 13.85 2.99
CA GLU A 40 35.70 13.90 1.54
C GLU A 40 35.60 12.51 0.87
N ASN A 41 35.45 11.44 1.66
CA ASN A 41 35.50 10.07 1.15
C ASN A 41 34.11 9.49 0.88
N THR A 42 33.64 9.68 -0.35
CA THR A 42 32.35 9.16 -0.84
C THR A 42 32.32 7.64 -0.89
N ARG A 43 33.44 6.97 -1.18
CA ARG A 43 33.55 5.50 -1.24
C ARG A 43 33.29 4.86 0.13
N LEU A 44 33.82 5.45 1.20
CA LEU A 44 33.59 5.00 2.56
C LEU A 44 32.10 5.10 2.93
N HIS A 45 31.47 6.24 2.64
CA HIS A 45 30.04 6.45 2.90
C HIS A 45 29.15 5.50 2.09
N LYS A 46 29.48 5.27 0.81
CA LYS A 46 28.81 4.28 -0.03
C LYS A 46 28.91 2.87 0.56
N SER A 47 30.10 2.48 1.01
CA SER A 47 30.34 1.15 1.62
C SER A 47 29.49 0.96 2.87
N HIS A 48 29.47 1.97 3.75
CA HIS A 48 28.62 1.98 4.95
C HIS A 48 27.13 1.96 4.64
N TYR A 49 26.70 2.74 3.65
CA TYR A 49 25.30 2.75 3.22
C TYR A 49 24.88 1.36 2.74
N LEU A 50 25.58 0.80 1.75
CA LEU A 50 25.21 -0.47 1.11
C LEU A 50 25.41 -1.69 2.03
N ARG A 51 26.16 -1.55 3.12
CA ARG A 51 26.27 -2.56 4.18
C ARG A 51 25.01 -2.62 5.05
N ASN A 52 24.29 -1.50 5.21
CA ASN A 52 23.19 -1.36 6.16
C ASN A 52 21.82 -1.17 5.51
N PHE A 53 21.77 -0.74 4.24
CA PHE A 53 20.55 -0.37 3.53
C PHE A 53 20.59 -0.87 2.09
N ASP A 54 19.41 -1.02 1.48
CA ASP A 54 19.28 -1.40 0.09
C ASP A 54 19.78 -0.29 -0.84
N ASP A 55 20.41 -0.67 -1.94
CA ASP A 55 20.85 0.25 -2.99
C ASP A 55 19.65 1.08 -3.50
N PRO A 56 19.64 2.41 -3.31
CA PRO A 56 18.46 3.22 -3.61
C PRO A 56 18.22 3.39 -5.10
N ARG A 57 19.18 2.95 -5.93
CA ARG A 57 19.05 2.97 -7.39
C ARG A 57 18.14 1.84 -7.84
N ARG A 58 17.09 2.22 -8.58
CA ARG A 58 16.18 1.26 -9.23
C ARG A 58 16.90 0.43 -10.27
N ARG A 59 17.86 1.03 -10.97
CA ARG A 59 18.70 0.37 -11.98
C ARG A 59 20.18 0.61 -11.71
N PRO A 60 21.06 -0.36 -12.04
CA PRO A 60 22.51 -0.17 -11.90
C PRO A 60 23.07 1.03 -12.69
N THR A 61 22.36 1.44 -13.75
CA THR A 61 22.72 2.56 -14.63
C THR A 61 22.23 3.92 -14.14
N ASP A 62 21.35 3.97 -13.13
CA ASP A 62 20.88 5.23 -12.58
C ASP A 62 22.03 6.00 -11.91
N PRO A 63 22.00 7.33 -11.92
CA PRO A 63 23.03 8.15 -11.27
C PRO A 63 23.26 7.73 -9.82
N GLU A 64 24.51 7.76 -9.37
CA GLU A 64 24.79 7.51 -7.95
C GLU A 64 24.21 8.62 -7.09
N PRO A 65 23.56 8.29 -5.96
CA PRO A 65 23.14 9.28 -4.99
C PRO A 65 24.35 9.95 -4.34
N ASP A 66 24.12 11.10 -3.71
CA ASP A 66 25.15 11.71 -2.87
C ASP A 66 25.27 10.92 -1.56
N TRP A 67 26.21 9.98 -1.53
CA TRP A 67 26.36 9.00 -0.45
C TRP A 67 26.60 9.62 0.93
N VAL A 68 27.22 10.80 1.00
CA VAL A 68 27.56 11.46 2.27
C VAL A 68 26.29 11.96 2.99
N PRO A 69 25.48 12.87 2.41
CA PRO A 69 24.24 13.32 3.04
C PRO A 69 23.22 12.19 3.18
N GLU A 70 23.15 11.24 2.24
CA GLU A 70 22.20 10.12 2.34
C GLU A 70 22.49 9.23 3.56
N LEU A 71 23.76 8.86 3.79
CA LEU A 71 24.10 8.10 4.99
C LEU A 71 23.84 8.90 6.27
N GLN A 72 24.19 10.20 6.29
CA GLN A 72 23.97 11.05 7.46
C GLN A 72 22.49 11.23 7.78
N LYS A 73 21.63 11.36 6.75
CA LYS A 73 20.16 11.41 6.87
C LYS A 73 19.63 10.16 7.57
N LEU A 74 20.03 8.98 7.11
CA LEU A 74 19.58 7.70 7.68
C LEU A 74 20.12 7.47 9.09
N VAL A 75 21.39 7.81 9.36
CA VAL A 75 21.96 7.73 10.71
C VAL A 75 21.22 8.66 11.68
N ARG A 76 20.87 9.89 11.26
CA ARG A 76 20.05 10.80 12.09
C ARG A 76 18.67 10.21 12.36
N CYS A 77 18.00 9.70 11.33
CA CYS A 77 16.70 9.06 11.46
C CYS A 77 16.74 7.88 12.44
N GLN A 78 17.75 7.00 12.32
CA GLN A 78 17.96 5.88 13.23
C GLN A 78 18.13 6.35 14.68
N LYS A 79 18.99 7.35 14.93
CA LYS A 79 19.21 7.88 16.29
C LYS A 79 17.93 8.47 16.91
N ILE A 80 17.06 9.10 16.11
CA ILE A 80 15.77 9.60 16.59
C ILE A 80 14.84 8.43 16.94
N LEU A 81 14.76 7.40 16.09
CA LEU A 81 13.93 6.21 16.31
C LEU A 81 14.39 5.40 17.55
N GLU A 82 15.69 5.36 17.82
CA GLU A 82 16.28 4.69 18.99
C GLU A 82 16.17 5.52 20.28
N SER A 83 15.92 6.83 20.17
CA SER A 83 15.77 7.71 21.34
C SER A 83 14.59 7.30 22.21
N ALA A 84 14.73 7.41 23.53
CA ALA A 84 13.63 7.24 24.48
C ALA A 84 12.74 8.50 24.63
N ASN A 85 13.14 9.62 23.99
CA ASN A 85 12.43 10.89 24.09
C ASN A 85 11.26 10.96 23.09
N ASN A 86 10.03 10.85 23.62
CA ASN A 86 8.81 10.91 22.80
C ASN A 86 8.52 12.30 22.23
N ASP A 87 8.94 13.37 22.91
CA ASP A 87 8.73 14.73 22.43
C ASP A 87 9.63 15.01 21.23
N LEU A 88 10.90 14.58 21.28
CA LEU A 88 11.80 14.62 20.13
C LEU A 88 11.21 13.87 18.91
N LYS A 89 10.65 12.68 19.11
CA LYS A 89 10.02 11.91 18.02
C LYS A 89 8.84 12.64 17.40
N ARG A 90 8.07 13.38 18.20
CA ARG A 90 6.93 14.17 17.74
C ARG A 90 7.38 15.43 16.98
N ASP A 91 8.41 16.09 17.49
CA ASP A 91 8.96 17.31 16.88
C ASP A 91 9.62 16.99 15.52
N GLU A 92 10.27 15.84 15.42
CA GLU A 92 10.93 15.35 14.19
C GLU A 92 10.01 14.47 13.32
N PHE A 93 8.68 14.55 13.52
CA PHE A 93 7.70 13.71 12.82
C PHE A 93 7.84 13.77 11.29
N GLU A 94 7.89 14.98 10.73
CA GLU A 94 7.95 15.19 9.28
C GLU A 94 9.24 14.61 8.69
N PHE A 95 10.38 14.96 9.27
CA PHE A 95 11.69 14.45 8.85
C PHE A 95 11.77 12.91 8.88
N VAL A 96 11.37 12.29 9.99
CA VAL A 96 11.42 10.82 10.13
C VAL A 96 10.38 10.16 9.22
N GLY A 97 9.17 10.72 9.14
CA GLY A 97 8.09 10.17 8.32
C GLY A 97 8.45 10.14 6.84
N GLU A 98 8.99 11.25 6.32
CA GLU A 98 9.46 11.34 4.93
C GLU A 98 10.64 10.41 4.68
N THR A 99 11.63 10.39 5.57
CA THR A 99 12.81 9.52 5.44
C THR A 99 12.43 8.04 5.42
N VAL A 100 11.48 7.61 6.27
CA VAL A 100 10.99 6.23 6.29
C VAL A 100 10.17 5.93 5.03
N ASN A 101 9.36 6.87 4.55
CA ASN A 101 8.61 6.71 3.31
C ASN A 101 9.55 6.55 2.10
N GLU A 102 10.61 7.35 2.01
CA GLU A 102 11.67 7.20 1.01
C GLU A 102 12.36 5.82 1.12
N LEU A 103 12.71 5.41 2.34
CA LEU A 103 13.37 4.13 2.59
C LEU A 103 12.52 2.93 2.14
N ILE A 104 11.20 3.00 2.34
CA ILE A 104 10.24 2.01 1.82
C ILE A 104 10.19 2.07 0.29
N ALA A 105 10.14 3.27 -0.29
CA ALA A 105 10.05 3.46 -1.74
C ALA A 105 11.29 2.97 -2.51
N THR A 106 12.45 2.93 -1.86
CA THR A 106 13.71 2.42 -2.42
C THR A 106 14.05 1.01 -1.94
N ALA A 107 13.23 0.38 -1.10
CA ALA A 107 13.48 -0.98 -0.63
C ALA A 107 13.43 -1.96 -1.80
N SER A 108 14.31 -2.95 -1.80
CA SER A 108 14.29 -4.01 -2.81
C SER A 108 14.81 -5.33 -2.24
N LYS A 109 14.17 -6.43 -2.62
CA LYS A 109 14.62 -7.76 -2.22
C LYS A 109 15.79 -8.22 -3.08
N ASP A 110 16.79 -8.80 -2.42
CA ASP A 110 17.88 -9.52 -3.04
C ASP A 110 17.43 -10.88 -3.62
N ARG A 111 18.38 -11.64 -4.16
CA ARG A 111 18.13 -12.98 -4.74
C ARG A 111 17.62 -14.02 -3.73
N PHE A 112 17.76 -13.76 -2.44
CA PHE A 112 17.29 -14.62 -1.36
C PHE A 112 15.94 -14.14 -0.79
N GLY A 113 15.40 -13.04 -1.31
CA GLY A 113 14.13 -12.48 -0.86
C GLY A 113 14.26 -11.52 0.33
N ASN A 114 15.49 -11.12 0.71
CA ASN A 114 15.75 -10.28 1.87
C ASN A 114 15.96 -8.82 1.46
N SER A 115 15.53 -7.88 2.29
CA SER A 115 15.72 -6.44 2.10
C SER A 115 16.26 -5.83 3.39
N ALA A 116 17.41 -5.18 3.32
CA ALA A 116 18.02 -4.54 4.48
C ALA A 116 17.15 -3.38 5.00
N ASN A 117 16.47 -2.66 4.10
CA ASN A 117 15.53 -1.61 4.47
C ASN A 117 14.34 -2.20 5.24
N GLN A 118 13.76 -3.30 4.76
CA GLN A 118 12.66 -3.98 5.43
C GLN A 118 13.06 -4.46 6.83
N ASP A 119 14.20 -5.14 6.95
CA ASP A 119 14.72 -5.65 8.21
C ASP A 119 14.95 -4.51 9.22
N LYS A 120 15.50 -3.38 8.76
CA LYS A 120 15.76 -2.21 9.60
C LYS A 120 14.46 -1.54 10.09
N ILE A 121 13.47 -1.39 9.20
CA ILE A 121 12.16 -0.84 9.54
C ILE A 121 11.44 -1.74 10.54
N GLU A 122 11.45 -3.06 10.30
CA GLU A 122 10.88 -4.03 11.22
C GLU A 122 11.56 -3.92 12.59
N GLN A 123 12.89 -3.91 12.64
CA GLN A 123 13.62 -3.79 13.89
C GLN A 123 13.23 -2.52 14.67
N LEU A 124 13.17 -1.38 13.99
CA LEU A 124 12.93 -0.08 14.64
C LEU A 124 11.46 0.14 15.03
N PHE A 125 10.49 -0.36 14.26
CA PHE A 125 9.06 -0.11 14.52
C PHE A 125 8.35 -1.24 15.25
N LEU A 126 8.78 -2.49 15.08
CA LEU A 126 8.17 -3.63 15.76
C LEU A 126 8.68 -3.78 17.20
N HIS A 127 9.98 -3.60 17.44
CA HIS A 127 10.57 -3.77 18.77
C HIS A 127 10.45 -2.52 19.65
N ILE A 128 10.44 -1.32 19.05
CA ILE A 128 10.28 -0.05 19.79
C ILE A 128 8.86 0.46 19.59
N SER A 129 7.93 -0.03 20.42
CA SER A 129 6.49 0.31 20.30
C SER A 129 6.16 1.81 20.31
N GLN A 130 7.03 2.64 20.91
CA GLN A 130 6.91 4.10 20.88
C GLN A 130 6.96 4.67 19.46
N ASN A 131 7.76 4.07 18.56
CA ASN A 131 7.89 4.52 17.18
C ASN A 131 6.58 4.37 16.41
N HIS A 132 5.90 3.23 16.56
CA HIS A 132 4.60 3.03 15.94
C HIS A 132 3.59 4.10 16.39
N ASN A 133 3.50 4.36 17.70
CA ASN A 133 2.63 5.42 18.22
C ASN A 133 3.01 6.83 17.72
N ALA A 134 4.31 7.10 17.61
CA ALA A 134 4.85 8.41 17.26
C ALA A 134 4.81 8.72 15.76
N PHE A 135 4.70 7.73 14.86
CA PHE A 135 4.73 7.98 13.42
C PHE A 135 3.59 7.32 12.63
N MET A 136 2.96 6.25 13.13
CA MET A 136 1.89 5.50 12.45
C MET A 136 0.52 5.61 13.12
N CYS A 137 0.42 6.27 14.28
CA CYS A 137 -0.84 6.49 14.99
C CYS A 137 -1.19 7.99 15.09
N ARG A 138 -1.08 8.73 13.98
CA ARG A 138 -1.29 10.18 13.93
C ARG A 138 -2.32 10.64 12.90
N SER A 139 -3.12 9.75 12.35
CA SER A 139 -4.32 10.14 11.61
C SER A 139 -5.38 10.74 12.55
N SER A 140 -6.43 11.31 11.98
CA SER A 140 -7.60 11.83 12.70
C SER A 140 -8.37 10.73 13.42
N LEU A 141 -8.25 9.46 13.01
CA LEU A 141 -8.81 8.31 13.72
C LEU A 141 -8.36 8.28 15.19
N TYR A 142 -7.07 8.55 15.42
CA TYR A 142 -6.45 8.53 16.73
C TYR A 142 -6.81 9.75 17.61
N SER A 143 -7.57 10.71 17.10
CA SER A 143 -8.17 11.77 17.94
C SER A 143 -9.15 11.20 18.98
N ARG A 144 -9.82 10.11 18.62
CA ARG A 144 -10.89 9.49 19.42
C ARG A 144 -10.57 8.05 19.80
N ALA A 145 -9.90 7.31 18.92
CA ALA A 145 -9.50 5.93 19.18
C ALA A 145 -8.14 5.81 19.89
N GLY A 146 -7.37 6.90 19.95
CA GLY A 146 -6.01 6.91 20.49
C GLY A 146 -5.95 6.92 22.03
N ASN A 147 -4.82 6.47 22.57
CA ASN A 147 -4.47 6.67 23.98
C ASN A 147 -3.67 7.99 24.20
N GLU A 148 -3.28 8.28 25.44
CA GLU A 148 -2.55 9.53 25.80
C GLU A 148 -1.26 9.77 24.99
N LEU A 149 -0.64 8.70 24.47
CA LEU A 149 0.59 8.77 23.68
C LEU A 149 0.32 8.98 22.18
N GLN A 150 -0.87 8.62 21.72
CA GLN A 150 -1.29 8.69 20.31
C GLN A 150 -2.10 9.96 20.09
N LYS A 151 -1.57 10.85 19.26
CA LYS A 151 -2.22 12.11 18.94
C LYS A 151 -2.14 12.37 17.44
N PRO A 152 -3.20 12.90 16.82
CA PRO A 152 -3.16 13.29 15.42
C PRO A 152 -2.02 14.28 15.13
N ALA A 153 -1.54 14.28 13.90
CA ALA A 153 -0.67 15.34 13.41
C ALA A 153 -1.43 16.68 13.33
N ASN A 154 -0.69 17.78 13.49
CA ASN A 154 -1.26 19.13 13.57
C ASN A 154 -1.90 19.60 12.25
N ASN A 155 -1.44 19.08 11.11
CA ASN A 155 -1.90 19.44 9.77
C ASN A 155 -2.40 18.19 9.02
N GLU A 156 -3.17 18.39 7.95
CA GLU A 156 -3.74 17.31 7.16
C GLU A 156 -2.68 16.44 6.49
N GLU A 157 -1.67 17.05 5.85
CA GLU A 157 -0.63 16.30 5.15
C GLU A 157 0.16 15.38 6.08
N GLY A 158 0.42 15.80 7.31
CA GLY A 158 1.04 14.93 8.32
C GLY A 158 0.15 13.77 8.75
N ARG A 159 -1.18 13.97 8.81
CA ARG A 159 -2.13 12.87 9.10
C ARG A 159 -2.15 11.86 7.94
N GLN A 160 -2.16 12.35 6.71
CA GLN A 160 -2.12 11.56 5.50
C GLN A 160 -0.81 10.78 5.38
N LEU A 161 0.34 11.41 5.67
CA LEU A 161 1.64 10.73 5.72
C LEU A 161 1.69 9.63 6.78
N SER A 162 1.18 9.90 7.99
CA SER A 162 1.13 8.89 9.05
C SER A 162 0.27 7.69 8.66
N ALA A 163 -0.91 7.94 8.10
CA ALA A 163 -1.81 6.90 7.62
C ALA A 163 -1.20 6.11 6.45
N LYS A 164 -0.52 6.79 5.50
CA LYS A 164 0.21 6.14 4.40
C LYS A 164 1.30 5.21 4.93
N LEU A 165 2.12 5.68 5.87
CA LEU A 165 3.15 4.86 6.50
C LEU A 165 2.56 3.64 7.20
N HIS A 166 1.43 3.78 7.88
CA HIS A 166 0.74 2.66 8.51
C HIS A 166 0.21 1.65 7.48
N CYS A 167 -0.41 2.12 6.39
CA CYS A 167 -0.89 1.27 5.30
C CYS A 167 0.27 0.53 4.60
N LEU A 168 1.39 1.21 4.41
CA LEU A 168 2.61 0.59 3.88
C LEU A 168 3.21 -0.40 4.85
N TYR A 169 3.24 -0.11 6.16
CA TYR A 169 3.80 -0.99 7.21
C TYR A 169 2.99 -2.28 7.36
N GLY A 170 1.66 -2.19 7.37
CA GLY A 170 0.74 -3.30 7.62
C GLY A 170 0.38 -3.46 9.10
N ILE A 171 -0.35 -4.53 9.43
CA ILE A 171 -0.86 -4.83 10.78
C ILE A 171 -0.26 -6.16 11.25
N PRO A 172 0.97 -6.16 11.79
CA PRO A 172 1.65 -7.38 12.21
C PRO A 172 0.92 -8.07 13.37
N ALA A 173 0.92 -9.41 13.39
CA ALA A 173 0.35 -10.25 14.45
C ALA A 173 1.14 -10.14 15.78
N SER A 174 1.13 -8.94 16.36
CA SER A 174 1.91 -8.50 17.51
C SER A 174 1.02 -7.70 18.47
N THR A 175 1.52 -7.36 19.65
CA THR A 175 0.82 -6.46 20.59
C THR A 175 0.47 -5.12 19.92
N THR A 176 1.35 -4.60 19.07
CA THR A 176 1.11 -3.36 18.33
C THR A 176 -0.06 -3.51 17.36
N GLY A 177 -0.08 -4.57 16.55
CA GLY A 177 -1.19 -4.82 15.62
C GLY A 177 -2.52 -5.07 16.33
N ASN A 178 -2.52 -5.79 17.45
CA ASN A 178 -3.75 -6.00 18.25
C ASN A 178 -4.32 -4.67 18.78
N ARG A 179 -3.47 -3.72 19.18
CA ARG A 179 -3.90 -2.37 19.58
C ARG A 179 -4.47 -1.60 18.39
N VAL A 180 -3.86 -1.69 17.22
CA VAL A 180 -4.41 -1.09 15.99
C VAL A 180 -5.81 -1.66 15.72
N LEU A 181 -5.97 -2.98 15.74
CA LEU A 181 -7.26 -3.62 15.49
C LEU A 181 -8.33 -3.23 16.52
N SER A 182 -7.96 -2.88 17.75
CA SER A 182 -8.92 -2.41 18.76
C SER A 182 -9.62 -1.09 18.37
N THR A 183 -9.08 -0.34 17.41
CA THR A 183 -9.68 0.90 16.88
C THR A 183 -10.80 0.65 15.86
N HIS A 184 -11.07 -0.61 15.52
CA HIS A 184 -12.05 -0.99 14.48
C HIS A 184 -13.44 -0.34 14.62
N PRO A 185 -14.04 -0.07 15.81
CA PRO A 185 -15.37 0.55 15.87
C PRO A 185 -15.37 2.00 15.34
N PHE A 186 -14.26 2.72 15.52
CA PHE A 186 -14.11 4.08 15.01
C PHE A 186 -13.81 4.08 13.51
N ALA A 187 -12.95 3.15 13.05
CA ALA A 187 -12.69 2.96 11.63
C ALA A 187 -13.98 2.58 10.90
N ARG A 188 -14.78 1.68 11.47
CA ARG A 188 -16.09 1.27 10.98
C ARG A 188 -17.06 2.44 10.87
N ALA A 189 -17.15 3.26 11.92
CA ALA A 189 -17.98 4.46 11.89
C ALA A 189 -17.58 5.41 10.76
N LYS A 190 -16.28 5.55 10.45
CA LYS A 190 -15.81 6.36 9.32
C LYS A 190 -16.20 5.74 7.97
N VAL A 191 -15.98 4.44 7.79
CA VAL A 191 -16.21 3.76 6.50
C VAL A 191 -17.70 3.64 6.16
N TYR A 192 -18.58 3.38 7.11
CA TYR A 192 -20.02 3.24 6.85
C TYR A 192 -20.82 4.54 7.01
N ASP A 193 -20.15 5.67 7.25
CA ASP A 193 -20.78 6.99 7.19
C ASP A 193 -20.93 7.40 5.73
N LEU A 194 -22.16 7.30 5.21
CA LEU A 194 -22.47 7.51 3.79
C LEU A 194 -22.22 8.96 3.35
N ARG A 195 -22.05 9.88 4.29
CA ARG A 195 -21.64 11.28 4.03
C ARG A 195 -20.27 11.39 3.35
N ASN A 196 -19.42 10.36 3.46
CA ASN A 196 -18.08 10.33 2.86
C ASN A 196 -18.07 9.91 1.37
N TYR A 197 -19.21 9.48 0.83
CA TYR A 197 -19.33 8.98 -0.53
C TYR A 197 -20.00 10.03 -1.40
N THR A 198 -19.17 10.81 -2.10
CA THR A 198 -19.59 11.98 -2.88
C THR A 198 -19.08 11.85 -4.31
N ASP A 199 -19.58 12.72 -5.19
CA ASP A 199 -19.06 12.85 -6.55
C ASP A 199 -17.60 13.33 -6.59
N HIS A 200 -17.15 14.04 -5.55
CA HIS A 200 -15.77 14.50 -5.40
C HIS A 200 -14.84 13.38 -4.95
N THR A 201 -15.26 12.56 -3.99
CA THR A 201 -14.53 11.36 -3.57
C THR A 201 -14.68 10.18 -4.53
N LYS A 202 -15.45 10.33 -5.62
CA LYS A 202 -15.77 9.24 -6.57
C LYS A 202 -16.24 7.97 -5.88
N TRP A 203 -16.85 8.08 -4.69
CA TRP A 203 -17.26 6.95 -3.86
C TRP A 203 -16.11 6.02 -3.43
N GLY A 204 -14.88 6.49 -3.61
CA GLY A 204 -13.63 5.80 -3.34
C GLY A 204 -12.83 6.46 -2.21
N PRO A 205 -11.65 5.92 -1.91
CA PRO A 205 -10.74 6.47 -0.91
C PRO A 205 -9.93 7.65 -1.47
N TYR A 206 -10.62 8.67 -2.02
CA TYR A 206 -10.01 9.89 -2.52
C TYR A 206 -10.42 11.09 -1.67
N ARG A 207 -9.59 12.14 -1.67
CA ARG A 207 -9.91 13.38 -0.96
C ARG A 207 -11.17 14.04 -1.55
N ASP A 208 -11.97 14.64 -0.67
CA ASP A 208 -13.23 15.34 -1.00
C ASP A 208 -13.00 16.74 -1.61
N ASP A 209 -11.84 16.96 -2.23
CA ASP A 209 -11.49 18.19 -2.98
C ASP A 209 -11.60 17.98 -4.50
N GLY A 210 -11.93 16.76 -4.95
CA GLY A 210 -12.01 16.39 -6.36
C GLY A 210 -10.66 16.27 -7.07
N SER A 211 -9.54 16.36 -6.33
CA SER A 211 -8.19 16.29 -6.87
C SER A 211 -7.77 14.88 -7.29
N MET A 212 -8.54 13.85 -6.91
CA MET A 212 -8.18 12.43 -7.04
C MET A 212 -6.93 12.03 -6.25
N ARG A 213 -6.45 12.89 -5.34
CA ARG A 213 -5.44 12.50 -4.34
C ARG A 213 -6.02 11.45 -3.41
N VAL A 214 -5.18 10.50 -3.01
CA VAL A 214 -5.60 9.41 -2.12
C VAL A 214 -5.89 9.98 -0.72
N ASP A 215 -7.01 9.56 -0.13
CA ASP A 215 -7.26 9.71 1.31
C ASP A 215 -6.70 8.47 2.03
N TRP A 216 -5.45 8.57 2.47
CA TRP A 216 -4.77 7.53 3.22
C TRP A 216 -5.42 7.28 4.59
N GLU A 217 -6.09 8.27 5.18
CA GLU A 217 -6.84 8.06 6.42
C GLU A 217 -8.10 7.21 6.18
N MET A 218 -8.67 7.24 4.97
CA MET A 218 -9.73 6.30 4.57
C MET A 218 -9.14 4.91 4.31
N ILE A 219 -8.05 4.79 3.55
CA ILE A 219 -7.35 3.51 3.32
C ILE A 219 -6.97 2.84 4.64
N GLU A 220 -6.45 3.60 5.61
CA GLU A 220 -6.12 3.09 6.94
C GLU A 220 -7.34 2.48 7.64
N SER A 221 -8.46 3.20 7.62
CA SER A 221 -9.71 2.73 8.24
C SER A 221 -10.23 1.46 7.56
N LEU A 222 -10.19 1.43 6.22
CA LEU A 222 -10.54 0.25 5.42
C LEU A 222 -9.63 -0.95 5.79
N MET A 223 -8.32 -0.74 5.83
CA MET A 223 -7.33 -1.78 6.17
C MET A 223 -7.57 -2.34 7.57
N ILE A 224 -7.89 -1.50 8.56
CA ILE A 224 -8.18 -1.92 9.94
C ILE A 224 -9.42 -2.82 9.97
N ILE A 225 -10.52 -2.42 9.34
CA ILE A 225 -11.78 -3.18 9.32
C ILE A 225 -11.59 -4.53 8.61
N LEU A 226 -10.94 -4.52 7.44
CA LEU A 226 -10.69 -5.74 6.66
C LEU A 226 -9.83 -6.73 7.46
N SER A 227 -8.81 -6.21 8.16
CA SER A 227 -7.92 -7.03 9.00
C SER A 227 -8.63 -7.61 10.21
N TYR A 228 -9.47 -6.81 10.88
CA TYR A 228 -10.26 -7.23 12.03
C TYR A 228 -11.18 -8.39 11.63
N ASN A 229 -11.97 -8.22 10.58
CA ASN A 229 -12.92 -9.24 10.11
C ASN A 229 -12.20 -10.49 9.58
N ALA A 230 -11.14 -10.34 8.79
CA ALA A 230 -10.34 -11.47 8.34
C ALA A 230 -9.70 -12.25 9.52
N GLY A 231 -9.38 -11.56 10.62
CA GLY A 231 -8.88 -12.15 11.85
C GLY A 231 -9.90 -13.06 12.57
N LEU A 232 -11.19 -12.76 12.45
CA LEU A 232 -12.28 -13.55 13.05
C LEU A 232 -12.68 -14.78 12.23
N CYS A 233 -12.35 -14.81 10.93
CA CYS A 233 -12.75 -15.89 10.04
C CYS A 233 -11.84 -17.13 10.11
N CYS A 234 -12.45 -18.33 10.11
CA CYS A 234 -11.73 -19.60 10.02
C CYS A 234 -10.89 -19.73 8.75
N ARG A 235 -11.26 -19.06 7.64
CA ARG A 235 -10.50 -19.11 6.38
C ARG A 235 -9.11 -18.46 6.46
N ARG A 236 -8.81 -17.71 7.53
CA ARG A 236 -7.49 -17.09 7.76
C ARG A 236 -6.33 -18.09 7.76
N TYR A 237 -6.60 -19.37 7.99
CA TYR A 237 -5.59 -20.44 8.00
C TYR A 237 -5.21 -20.93 6.60
N LEU A 238 -5.96 -20.53 5.56
CA LEU A 238 -5.60 -20.82 4.17
C LEU A 238 -4.74 -19.66 3.64
N PRO A 239 -3.48 -19.91 3.22
CA PRO A 239 -2.56 -18.84 2.82
C PRO A 239 -3.13 -17.87 1.77
N ARG A 240 -3.87 -18.40 0.78
CA ARG A 240 -4.50 -17.59 -0.29
C ARG A 240 -5.57 -16.60 0.19
N PHE A 241 -6.16 -16.83 1.36
CA PHE A 241 -7.15 -15.94 1.99
C PHE A 241 -6.56 -15.16 3.16
N SER A 242 -5.24 -15.19 3.33
CA SER A 242 -4.56 -14.34 4.28
C SER A 242 -4.36 -12.96 3.66
N PRO A 243 -4.89 -11.88 4.25
CA PRO A 243 -4.53 -10.54 3.83
C PRO A 243 -3.00 -10.35 3.75
N PRO A 244 -2.46 -9.81 2.65
CA PRO A 244 -1.03 -9.63 2.43
C PRO A 244 -0.50 -8.41 3.21
N TRP A 245 -1.06 -8.11 4.38
CA TRP A 245 -0.62 -7.08 5.32
C TRP A 245 -0.63 -7.52 6.77
N LYS A 246 -0.51 -8.84 6.97
CA LYS A 246 -0.28 -9.43 8.29
C LYS A 246 1.17 -9.40 8.73
N ASN A 247 2.11 -9.14 7.84
CA ASN A 247 3.52 -8.95 8.17
C ASN A 247 4.03 -7.58 7.71
N VAL A 248 5.12 -7.15 8.36
CA VAL A 248 5.76 -5.85 8.11
C VAL A 248 6.18 -5.76 6.64
N LEU A 249 5.71 -4.72 5.94
CA LEU A 249 6.02 -4.43 4.53
C LEU A 249 5.71 -5.58 3.54
N GLU A 250 4.91 -6.57 3.94
CA GLU A 250 4.56 -7.73 3.10
C GLU A 250 3.99 -7.32 1.73
N GLY A 251 4.60 -7.81 0.66
CA GLY A 251 4.17 -7.50 -0.70
C GLY A 251 4.36 -6.05 -1.17
N VAL A 252 4.88 -5.14 -0.33
CA VAL A 252 5.25 -3.77 -0.73
C VAL A 252 6.63 -3.75 -1.36
N VAL A 253 7.59 -4.50 -0.80
CA VAL A 253 8.98 -4.51 -1.25
C VAL A 253 9.12 -5.37 -2.51
N PRO A 254 9.45 -4.78 -3.67
CA PRO A 254 9.61 -5.53 -4.92
C PRO A 254 10.90 -6.35 -4.91
N GLU A 255 10.90 -7.45 -5.67
CA GLU A 255 12.15 -8.13 -6.03
C GLU A 255 12.94 -7.27 -7.02
N ARG A 256 14.25 -7.10 -6.80
CA ARG A 256 15.08 -6.24 -7.67
C ARG A 256 15.02 -6.64 -9.15
N ALA A 257 14.93 -7.93 -9.44
CA ALA A 257 14.80 -8.46 -10.80
C ALA A 257 13.43 -8.17 -11.45
N LYS A 258 12.40 -7.87 -10.64
CA LYS A 258 11.05 -7.54 -11.09
C LYS A 258 10.81 -6.02 -11.19
N VAL A 259 11.82 -5.20 -10.86
CA VAL A 259 11.75 -3.75 -11.08
C VAL A 259 11.65 -3.50 -12.58
N MET A 260 10.54 -2.88 -12.98
CA MET A 260 10.22 -2.62 -14.38
C MET A 260 11.33 -1.80 -15.08
N PRO A 261 11.71 -2.16 -16.33
CA PRO A 261 12.43 -1.23 -17.18
C PRO A 261 11.55 0.00 -17.48
N GLU A 262 12.14 1.10 -17.95
CA GLU A 262 11.39 2.29 -18.37
C GLU A 262 10.28 1.89 -19.34
N TYR A 263 9.03 2.14 -18.94
CA TYR A 263 7.89 1.89 -19.80
C TYR A 263 7.84 3.00 -20.85
N SER A 264 7.92 2.65 -22.14
CA SER A 264 7.81 3.63 -23.20
C SER A 264 6.40 4.22 -23.21
N THR A 265 6.28 5.50 -22.85
CA THR A 265 5.00 6.24 -22.91
C THR A 265 4.47 6.38 -24.34
N LYS A 266 5.35 6.22 -25.34
CA LYS A 266 4.96 6.06 -26.74
C LYS A 266 4.62 4.59 -26.97
N LEU A 267 3.33 4.28 -27.10
CA LEU A 267 2.88 3.01 -27.67
C LEU A 267 3.39 2.95 -29.12
N LEU A 268 4.53 2.29 -29.32
CA LEU A 268 5.09 2.07 -30.64
C LEU A 268 4.15 1.14 -31.40
N TYR A 269 3.79 1.53 -32.62
CA TYR A 269 2.88 0.79 -33.47
C TYR A 269 3.68 -0.26 -34.25
N GLU A 270 4.05 -1.40 -33.62
CA GLU A 270 4.69 -2.57 -34.25
C GLU A 270 4.96 -3.69 -33.20
N PRO A 271 5.07 -4.98 -33.59
CA PRO A 271 4.03 -5.92 -34.09
C PRO A 271 2.91 -6.17 -33.05
N ASP A 272 1.97 -7.10 -33.29
CA ASP A 272 0.97 -7.55 -32.30
C ASP A 272 1.63 -8.27 -31.10
N VAL A 273 2.32 -7.49 -30.26
CA VAL A 273 2.82 -7.96 -28.97
C VAL A 273 1.59 -8.26 -28.09
N PRO A 274 1.50 -9.45 -27.46
CA PRO A 274 0.41 -9.83 -26.57
C PRO A 274 0.10 -8.74 -25.54
N LEU A 275 -1.20 -8.53 -25.25
CA LEU A 275 -1.65 -7.47 -24.34
C LEU A 275 -1.04 -7.60 -22.95
N MET A 276 -0.81 -8.82 -22.47
CA MET A 276 -0.14 -9.09 -21.19
C MET A 276 1.26 -8.47 -21.10
N LEU A 277 2.00 -8.40 -22.22
CA LEU A 277 3.33 -7.80 -22.24
C LEU A 277 3.29 -6.27 -22.32
N LYS A 278 2.17 -5.70 -22.78
CA LYS A 278 1.91 -4.26 -22.81
C LYS A 278 1.43 -3.74 -21.45
N ASP A 279 1.00 -4.59 -20.53
CA ASP A 279 0.43 -4.22 -19.25
C ASP A 279 1.50 -3.89 -18.17
N PRO A 280 1.66 -2.62 -17.76
CA PRO A 280 2.59 -2.25 -16.70
C PRO A 280 2.10 -2.63 -15.29
N TYR A 281 0.82 -2.93 -15.08
CA TYR A 281 0.23 -3.17 -13.76
C TYR A 281 0.18 -4.65 -13.36
N ASN A 282 0.37 -5.57 -14.31
CA ASN A 282 0.30 -7.02 -14.10
C ASN A 282 -1.09 -7.49 -13.62
N VAL A 283 -2.13 -7.14 -14.37
CA VAL A 283 -3.55 -7.41 -14.08
C VAL A 283 -3.92 -8.88 -14.29
N SER A 284 -3.54 -9.48 -15.43
CA SER A 284 -3.99 -10.82 -15.82
C SER A 284 -3.59 -11.90 -14.80
N GLY A 285 -4.55 -12.63 -14.24
CA GLY A 285 -4.29 -13.71 -13.28
C GLY A 285 -5.43 -13.94 -12.31
N ILE A 286 -5.17 -14.76 -11.29
CA ILE A 286 -6.13 -15.14 -10.25
C ILE A 286 -5.92 -14.27 -9.02
N TRP A 287 -7.01 -13.66 -8.55
CA TRP A 287 -7.04 -12.75 -7.41
C TRP A 287 -7.98 -13.25 -6.32
N SER A 288 -7.59 -13.07 -5.05
CA SER A 288 -8.47 -13.22 -3.89
C SER A 288 -9.05 -11.85 -3.57
N ARG A 289 -10.37 -11.78 -3.41
CA ARG A 289 -11.08 -10.59 -2.97
C ARG A 289 -11.85 -10.87 -1.68
N ILE A 290 -11.82 -9.90 -0.79
CA ILE A 290 -12.67 -9.83 0.39
C ILE A 290 -13.55 -8.58 0.29
N VAL A 291 -14.80 -8.73 0.72
CA VAL A 291 -15.74 -7.63 0.95
C VAL A 291 -16.32 -7.80 2.34
N CYS A 292 -16.38 -6.72 3.12
CA CYS A 292 -17.20 -6.69 4.33
C CYS A 292 -18.41 -5.79 4.13
N PHE A 293 -19.49 -6.10 4.82
CA PHE A 293 -20.73 -5.35 4.74
C PHE A 293 -21.54 -5.49 6.03
N LEU A 294 -22.36 -4.47 6.29
CA LEU A 294 -23.37 -4.48 7.34
C LEU A 294 -24.68 -5.03 6.81
N ASP A 295 -25.54 -5.53 7.70
CA ASP A 295 -26.95 -5.66 7.36
C ASP A 295 -27.50 -4.31 6.91
N TYR A 296 -28.36 -4.31 5.90
CA TYR A 296 -28.87 -3.07 5.34
C TYR A 296 -29.67 -2.26 6.38
N ASN A 297 -30.39 -2.92 7.29
CA ASN A 297 -31.16 -2.21 8.32
C ASN A 297 -30.23 -1.48 9.30
N ASP A 298 -29.12 -2.11 9.69
CA ASP A 298 -28.12 -1.50 10.57
C ASP A 298 -27.44 -0.31 9.88
N LEU A 299 -27.05 -0.48 8.61
CA LEU A 299 -26.46 0.60 7.81
C LEU A 299 -27.43 1.78 7.65
N PHE A 300 -28.69 1.48 7.34
CA PHE A 300 -29.74 2.48 7.15
C PHE A 300 -30.01 3.22 8.46
N ALA A 301 -30.15 2.51 9.59
CA ALA A 301 -30.36 3.13 10.89
C ALA A 301 -29.18 4.03 11.31
N PHE A 302 -27.95 3.61 11.02
CA PHE A 302 -26.74 4.39 11.31
C PHE A 302 -26.67 5.71 10.54
N ASN A 303 -27.21 5.76 9.32
CA ASN A 303 -27.13 6.93 8.45
C ASN A 303 -28.38 7.81 8.44
N PHE A 304 -29.57 7.24 8.62
CA PHE A 304 -30.85 7.90 8.33
C PHE A 304 -31.88 7.86 9.47
N SER A 305 -31.52 7.36 10.66
CA SER A 305 -32.36 7.55 11.86
C SER A 305 -32.51 9.04 12.21
N GLU A 306 -33.54 9.40 13.00
CA GLU A 306 -33.73 10.80 13.43
C GLU A 306 -32.49 11.36 14.13
N ASP A 307 -31.83 10.56 14.97
CA ASP A 307 -30.61 10.96 15.67
C ASP A 307 -29.43 11.07 14.70
N ALA A 308 -29.33 10.17 13.72
CA ALA A 308 -28.29 10.23 12.69
C ALA A 308 -28.39 11.48 11.80
N LEU A 309 -29.61 11.98 11.55
CA LEU A 309 -29.87 13.19 10.78
C LEU A 309 -29.65 14.48 11.59
N ARG A 310 -29.76 14.42 12.92
CA ARG A 310 -29.43 15.54 13.82
C ARG A 310 -27.92 15.68 14.05
N HIS A 311 -27.14 14.64 13.77
CA HIS A 311 -25.69 14.65 13.98
C HIS A 311 -25.01 15.67 13.04
N PRO A 312 -24.13 16.57 13.55
CA PRO A 312 -23.47 17.56 12.70
C PRO A 312 -22.67 16.94 11.55
N SER A 313 -22.79 17.50 10.35
CA SER A 313 -22.14 17.00 9.12
C SER A 313 -20.61 17.13 9.16
N ASP A 314 -20.10 18.09 9.90
CA ASP A 314 -18.68 18.39 10.09
C ASP A 314 -18.01 17.55 11.18
N GLN A 315 -18.77 16.72 11.90
CA GLN A 315 -18.26 15.90 13.00
C GLN A 315 -18.34 14.41 12.68
N PRO A 316 -17.32 13.63 13.09
CA PRO A 316 -17.34 12.19 12.92
C PRO A 316 -18.44 11.57 13.78
N ARG A 317 -19.08 10.51 13.28
CA ARG A 317 -20.12 9.75 14.02
C ARG A 317 -19.53 8.95 15.18
N ASP A 318 -20.38 8.56 16.11
CA ASP A 318 -20.01 7.69 17.24
C ASP A 318 -19.53 6.31 16.80
N PRO A 319 -18.71 5.62 17.64
CA PRO A 319 -18.11 4.34 17.28
C PRO A 319 -19.20 3.31 16.98
N LEU A 320 -19.05 2.59 15.87
CA LEU A 320 -20.05 1.65 15.40
C LEU A 320 -19.73 0.24 15.88
N VAL A 321 -20.47 -0.21 16.90
CA VAL A 321 -20.35 -1.55 17.48
C VAL A 321 -21.52 -2.41 16.97
N THR A 322 -21.33 -3.03 15.81
CA THR A 322 -22.22 -4.06 15.26
C THR A 322 -21.37 -5.14 14.60
N ASP A 323 -22.01 -6.24 14.21
CA ASP A 323 -21.39 -7.35 13.48
C ASP A 323 -21.32 -7.03 11.98
N GLU A 324 -20.19 -7.38 11.37
CA GLU A 324 -20.00 -7.30 9.93
C GLU A 324 -19.99 -8.70 9.33
N ALA A 325 -20.65 -8.85 8.18
CA ALA A 325 -20.47 -10.03 7.35
C ALA A 325 -19.25 -9.83 6.45
N ILE A 326 -18.58 -10.93 6.11
CA ILE A 326 -17.44 -10.97 5.19
C ILE A 326 -17.64 -12.07 4.16
N ARG A 327 -17.35 -11.76 2.90
CA ARG A 327 -17.39 -12.74 1.80
C ARG A 327 -16.03 -12.83 1.13
N HIS A 328 -15.63 -14.05 0.83
CA HIS A 328 -14.46 -14.35 0.02
C HIS A 328 -14.87 -14.64 -1.41
N ILE A 329 -14.18 -14.02 -2.36
CA ILE A 329 -14.47 -14.07 -3.79
C ILE A 329 -13.16 -14.37 -4.51
N MET A 330 -13.19 -15.31 -5.45
CA MET A 330 -12.09 -15.56 -6.38
C MET A 330 -12.39 -14.82 -7.68
N MET A 331 -11.44 -14.03 -8.15
CA MET A 331 -11.55 -13.34 -9.44
C MET A 331 -10.51 -13.91 -10.39
N ASP A 332 -10.92 -14.20 -11.61
CA ASP A 332 -10.07 -14.57 -12.72
C ASP A 332 -10.14 -13.43 -13.74
N LEU A 333 -9.05 -12.67 -13.86
CA LEU A 333 -8.97 -11.43 -14.65
C LEU A 333 -8.04 -11.59 -15.84
N GLN A 334 -8.39 -10.95 -16.95
CA GLN A 334 -7.56 -10.88 -18.16
C GLN A 334 -7.60 -9.47 -18.75
N VAL A 335 -6.43 -8.99 -19.17
CA VAL A 335 -6.31 -7.72 -19.90
C VAL A 335 -7.02 -7.83 -21.24
N THR A 336 -7.86 -6.85 -21.53
CA THR A 336 -8.64 -6.77 -22.78
C THR A 336 -8.16 -5.63 -23.67
N GLU A 337 -7.55 -4.59 -23.09
CA GLU A 337 -7.12 -3.43 -23.85
C GLU A 337 -6.07 -2.62 -23.08
N VAL A 338 -5.12 -2.03 -23.80
CA VAL A 338 -4.16 -1.05 -23.25
C VAL A 338 -4.24 0.23 -24.09
N LYS A 339 -4.63 1.33 -23.46
CA LYS A 339 -4.81 2.64 -24.10
C LYS A 339 -3.82 3.66 -23.53
N PRO A 340 -3.39 4.67 -24.32
CA PRO A 340 -2.66 5.80 -23.76
C PRO A 340 -3.40 6.44 -22.58
N ALA A 341 -2.65 7.04 -21.66
CA ALA A 341 -3.22 7.84 -20.57
C ALA A 341 -4.20 8.89 -21.11
N GLY A 342 -5.36 9.04 -20.47
CA GLY A 342 -6.30 10.10 -20.79
C GLY A 342 -5.77 11.47 -20.42
N ARG A 343 -6.45 12.53 -20.88
CA ARG A 343 -6.05 13.93 -20.64
C ARG A 343 -5.92 14.28 -19.15
N PHE A 344 -6.69 13.63 -18.29
CA PHE A 344 -6.74 13.88 -16.85
C PHE A 344 -6.03 12.80 -16.02
N ASP A 345 -5.47 11.79 -16.69
CA ASP A 345 -4.69 10.75 -16.04
C ASP A 345 -3.21 11.18 -15.99
N ASN A 346 -2.43 10.58 -15.08
CA ASN A 346 -0.99 10.77 -15.09
C ASN A 346 -0.40 10.10 -16.36
N PRO A 347 0.41 10.81 -17.17
CA PRO A 347 0.89 10.33 -18.46
C PRO A 347 2.04 9.30 -18.38
N ASP A 348 2.56 9.02 -17.18
CA ASP A 348 3.71 8.13 -16.99
C ASP A 348 3.38 6.68 -17.36
N LEU A 349 2.13 6.24 -17.23
CA LEU A 349 1.66 4.90 -17.59
C LEU A 349 0.30 4.92 -18.30
N PRO A 350 0.03 3.94 -19.20
CA PRO A 350 -1.24 3.79 -19.91
C PRO A 350 -2.41 3.42 -19.00
N VAL A 351 -3.63 3.49 -19.54
CA VAL A 351 -4.83 2.90 -18.93
C VAL A 351 -4.98 1.46 -19.42
N VAL A 352 -5.14 0.52 -18.50
CA VAL A 352 -5.33 -0.91 -18.80
C VAL A 352 -6.77 -1.29 -18.48
N HIS A 353 -7.49 -1.85 -19.45
CA HIS A 353 -8.83 -2.39 -19.27
C HIS A 353 -8.79 -3.91 -19.16
N PHE A 354 -9.62 -4.47 -18.29
CA PHE A 354 -9.68 -5.90 -18.07
C PHE A 354 -11.12 -6.40 -17.95
N SER A 355 -11.29 -7.69 -18.20
CA SER A 355 -12.54 -8.41 -17.95
C SER A 355 -12.24 -9.78 -17.33
N GLY A 356 -13.26 -10.45 -16.81
CA GLY A 356 -13.06 -11.69 -16.09
C GLY A 356 -14.30 -12.29 -15.46
N LYS A 357 -14.07 -13.29 -14.62
CA LYS A 357 -15.10 -14.00 -13.84
C LYS A 357 -14.85 -13.79 -12.35
N SER A 358 -15.91 -13.60 -11.59
CA SER A 358 -15.90 -13.40 -10.14
C SER A 358 -16.81 -14.46 -9.51
N ARG A 359 -16.26 -15.30 -8.63
CA ARG A 359 -16.96 -16.45 -8.03
C ARG A 359 -16.83 -16.43 -6.51
N SER A 360 -17.97 -16.45 -5.82
CA SER A 360 -18.02 -16.58 -4.36
C SER A 360 -17.52 -17.95 -3.90
N VAL A 361 -16.73 -17.94 -2.83
CA VAL A 361 -16.18 -19.16 -2.22
C VAL A 361 -17.17 -19.80 -1.25
N ASP A 362 -18.00 -18.98 -0.59
CA ASP A 362 -18.89 -19.42 0.50
C ASP A 362 -20.29 -19.82 0.02
N ALA A 363 -20.71 -19.31 -1.14
CA ALA A 363 -22.06 -19.49 -1.67
C ALA A 363 -22.05 -19.78 -3.18
N ALA A 364 -21.16 -20.65 -3.66
CA ALA A 364 -21.03 -20.95 -5.09
C ALA A 364 -22.34 -21.44 -5.76
N TRP A 365 -23.30 -21.93 -4.96
CA TRP A 365 -24.63 -22.38 -5.37
C TRP A 365 -25.66 -21.25 -5.51
N ASP A 366 -25.38 -20.05 -4.99
CA ASP A 366 -26.27 -18.88 -5.10
C ASP A 366 -26.07 -18.21 -6.47
N PRO A 367 -27.12 -18.08 -7.31
CA PRO A 367 -27.04 -17.43 -8.62
C PRO A 367 -26.52 -15.98 -8.56
N ASN A 368 -26.72 -15.29 -7.42
CA ASN A 368 -26.21 -13.95 -7.17
C ASN A 368 -24.77 -13.94 -6.62
N ALA A 369 -24.10 -15.09 -6.58
CA ALA A 369 -22.76 -15.21 -6.01
C ALA A 369 -21.66 -15.35 -7.08
N ASN A 370 -22.05 -15.53 -8.35
CA ASN A 370 -21.14 -15.53 -9.50
C ASN A 370 -21.51 -14.37 -10.43
N SER A 371 -20.50 -13.66 -10.93
CA SER A 371 -20.67 -12.54 -11.86
C SER A 371 -19.52 -12.50 -12.86
N LYS A 372 -19.76 -11.90 -14.03
CA LYS A 372 -18.67 -11.35 -14.84
C LYS A 372 -18.16 -10.09 -14.13
N ILE A 373 -16.90 -9.75 -14.35
CA ILE A 373 -16.30 -8.52 -13.82
C ILE A 373 -15.58 -7.81 -14.95
N ARG A 374 -15.66 -6.49 -14.97
CA ARG A 374 -14.87 -5.64 -15.87
C ARG A 374 -14.35 -4.44 -15.12
N GLY A 375 -13.28 -3.84 -15.59
CA GLY A 375 -12.66 -2.74 -14.87
C GLY A 375 -11.55 -2.05 -15.63
N SER A 376 -10.91 -1.11 -14.95
CA SER A 376 -9.73 -0.42 -15.44
C SER A 376 -8.71 -0.17 -14.34
N VAL A 377 -7.45 -0.10 -14.75
CA VAL A 377 -6.31 0.25 -13.91
C VAL A 377 -5.56 1.41 -14.55
N ARG A 378 -5.22 2.41 -13.75
CA ARG A 378 -4.50 3.61 -14.19
C ARG A 378 -3.80 4.30 -13.02
N LEU A 379 -3.00 5.32 -13.30
CA LEU A 379 -2.44 6.17 -12.25
C LEU A 379 -3.39 7.31 -11.85
N THR A 380 -3.42 7.64 -10.56
CA THR A 380 -3.93 8.93 -10.08
C THR A 380 -3.00 10.06 -10.55
N PRO A 381 -3.41 11.33 -10.49
CA PRO A 381 -2.52 12.45 -10.81
C PRO A 381 -1.20 12.44 -10.02
N GLU A 382 -1.20 11.94 -8.77
CA GLU A 382 0.00 11.84 -7.91
C GLU A 382 0.83 10.54 -8.12
N GLY A 383 0.34 9.61 -8.94
CA GLY A 383 1.07 8.40 -9.32
C GLY A 383 0.76 7.15 -8.50
N GLU A 384 -0.23 7.16 -7.60
CA GLU A 384 -0.79 5.94 -7.02
C GLU A 384 -1.59 5.14 -8.06
N VAL A 385 -1.63 3.82 -7.93
CA VAL A 385 -2.35 2.96 -8.88
C VAL A 385 -3.80 2.81 -8.45
N ARG A 386 -4.69 3.38 -9.24
CA ARG A 386 -6.15 3.34 -9.09
C ARG A 386 -6.75 2.15 -9.84
N TRP A 387 -7.66 1.46 -9.16
CA TRP A 387 -8.43 0.35 -9.68
C TRP A 387 -9.92 0.64 -9.60
N GLU A 388 -10.60 0.44 -10.73
CA GLU A 388 -12.07 0.48 -10.82
C GLU A 388 -12.58 -0.91 -11.21
N THR A 389 -13.60 -1.42 -10.53
CA THR A 389 -14.27 -2.67 -10.93
C THR A 389 -15.78 -2.54 -10.98
N ILE A 390 -16.42 -3.28 -11.87
CA ILE A 390 -17.87 -3.36 -12.05
C ILE A 390 -18.26 -4.83 -12.17
N SER A 391 -19.15 -5.30 -11.29
CA SER A 391 -19.71 -6.64 -11.31
C SER A 391 -20.96 -6.68 -12.20
N VAL A 392 -20.98 -7.61 -13.14
CA VAL A 392 -22.03 -7.81 -14.15
C VAL A 392 -22.65 -9.20 -13.96
N PHE A 393 -23.93 -9.25 -13.61
CA PHE A 393 -24.68 -10.47 -13.33
C PHE A 393 -25.38 -11.04 -14.57
N TYR A 394 -26.01 -12.19 -14.41
CA TYR A 394 -26.73 -12.87 -15.48
C TYR A 394 -27.77 -11.94 -16.13
N GLY A 395 -27.79 -11.87 -17.46
CA GLY A 395 -28.61 -10.92 -18.21
C GLY A 395 -27.95 -9.56 -18.48
N GLY A 396 -26.68 -9.37 -18.10
CA GLY A 396 -25.92 -8.14 -18.35
C GLY A 396 -26.17 -7.02 -17.33
N GLU A 397 -26.85 -7.34 -16.22
CA GLU A 397 -27.19 -6.38 -15.18
C GLU A 397 -25.95 -6.05 -14.34
N GLU A 398 -25.48 -4.81 -14.40
CA GLU A 398 -24.52 -4.29 -13.42
C GLU A 398 -25.18 -4.25 -12.04
N ARG A 399 -24.44 -4.47 -10.96
CA ARG A 399 -24.96 -4.32 -9.57
C ARG A 399 -24.02 -3.62 -8.63
N TRP A 400 -22.76 -4.02 -8.65
CA TRP A 400 -21.76 -3.54 -7.69
C TRP A 400 -20.62 -2.86 -8.44
N ARG A 401 -20.11 -1.78 -7.86
CA ARG A 401 -18.90 -1.10 -8.29
C ARG A 401 -17.89 -1.05 -7.16
N SER A 402 -16.64 -0.82 -7.49
CA SER A 402 -15.62 -0.55 -6.48
C SER A 402 -14.55 0.39 -6.99
N GLU A 403 -13.99 1.16 -6.06
CA GLU A 403 -12.86 2.06 -6.25
C GLU A 403 -11.79 1.72 -5.22
N GLY A 404 -10.54 1.61 -5.64
CA GLY A 404 -9.47 1.27 -4.71
C GLY A 404 -8.08 1.67 -5.19
N ILE A 405 -7.14 1.64 -4.26
CA ILE A 405 -5.74 1.98 -4.48
C ILE A 405 -4.88 0.74 -4.24
N GLN A 406 -3.95 0.45 -5.15
CA GLN A 406 -2.91 -0.55 -4.94
C GLN A 406 -1.86 -0.01 -3.97
N VAL A 407 -1.84 -0.54 -2.76
CA VAL A 407 -0.92 -0.08 -1.72
C VAL A 407 0.49 -0.61 -2.05
N GLY A 408 1.52 0.23 -1.91
CA GLY A 408 2.89 -0.09 -2.32
C GLY A 408 3.20 0.18 -3.80
N GLY A 409 2.24 0.66 -4.59
CA GLY A 409 2.46 1.13 -5.96
C GLY A 409 2.39 0.05 -7.02
N VAL A 410 2.96 0.36 -8.19
CA VAL A 410 2.89 -0.47 -9.41
C VAL A 410 3.45 -1.88 -9.16
N ARG A 411 2.65 -2.90 -9.49
CA ARG A 411 2.96 -4.34 -9.32
C ARG A 411 3.24 -4.78 -7.88
N SER A 412 2.93 -3.95 -6.88
CA SER A 412 2.95 -4.35 -5.49
C SER A 412 2.04 -5.55 -5.24
N GLN A 413 2.55 -6.56 -4.54
CA GLN A 413 1.81 -7.77 -4.16
C GLN A 413 0.91 -7.53 -2.94
N ARG A 414 1.03 -6.37 -2.28
CA ARG A 414 0.14 -5.93 -1.18
C ARG A 414 -1.34 -5.87 -1.62
N GLY A 415 -1.59 -5.75 -2.91
CA GLY A 415 -2.93 -5.70 -3.48
C GLY A 415 -3.61 -4.34 -3.33
N VAL A 416 -4.91 -4.33 -3.59
CA VAL A 416 -5.76 -3.16 -3.69
C VAL A 416 -6.67 -3.09 -2.47
N ILE A 417 -6.75 -1.91 -1.85
CA ILE A 417 -7.67 -1.61 -0.74
C ILE A 417 -8.58 -0.47 -1.19
N GLY A 418 -9.88 -0.58 -0.91
CA GLY A 418 -10.85 0.38 -1.37
C GLY A 418 -12.25 0.14 -0.84
N THR A 419 -13.22 0.74 -1.52
CA THR A 419 -14.65 0.68 -1.20
C THR A 419 -15.39 -0.05 -2.31
N TRP A 420 -16.43 -0.78 -1.95
CA TRP A 420 -17.45 -1.27 -2.88
C TRP A 420 -18.76 -0.54 -2.59
N PHE A 421 -19.59 -0.34 -3.60
CA PHE A 421 -20.85 0.40 -3.50
C PHE A 421 -21.83 0.00 -4.62
N ASP A 422 -23.07 0.47 -4.49
CA ASP A 422 -24.12 0.27 -5.49
C ASP A 422 -23.77 0.92 -6.85
N LYS A 423 -24.13 0.27 -7.96
CA LYS A 423 -23.80 0.76 -9.31
C LYS A 423 -24.35 2.14 -9.62
N ASP A 424 -25.52 2.47 -9.09
CA ASP A 424 -26.30 3.65 -9.46
C ASP A 424 -25.87 4.87 -8.65
N LEU A 425 -24.85 4.73 -7.78
CA LEU A 425 -24.37 5.80 -6.91
C LEU A 425 -25.51 6.36 -6.05
N ASP A 426 -26.45 5.50 -5.62
CA ASP A 426 -27.57 5.89 -4.77
C ASP A 426 -27.04 6.35 -3.40
N PRO A 427 -27.30 7.59 -2.96
CA PRO A 427 -26.92 8.07 -1.63
C PRO A 427 -27.43 7.23 -0.46
N HIS A 428 -28.50 6.43 -0.67
CA HIS A 428 -29.02 5.48 0.31
C HIS A 428 -28.57 4.04 0.04
N GLY A 429 -27.84 3.83 -1.05
CA GLY A 429 -27.28 2.55 -1.45
C GLY A 429 -26.19 2.08 -0.48
N PRO A 430 -25.96 0.77 -0.39
CA PRO A 430 -24.92 0.23 0.47
C PRO A 430 -23.53 0.60 -0.05
N ALA A 431 -22.63 0.88 0.89
CA ALA A 431 -21.20 1.00 0.65
C ALA A 431 -20.41 0.30 1.77
N GLY A 432 -19.23 -0.20 1.47
CA GLY A 432 -18.41 -0.88 2.46
C GLY A 432 -16.99 -1.18 1.99
N PRO A 433 -16.17 -1.80 2.83
CA PRO A 433 -14.77 -2.06 2.54
C PRO A 433 -14.58 -3.24 1.61
N THR A 434 -13.62 -3.13 0.69
CA THR A 434 -13.14 -4.24 -0.12
C THR A 434 -11.62 -4.22 -0.24
N ALA A 435 -11.03 -5.41 -0.37
CA ALA A 435 -9.67 -5.52 -0.82
C ALA A 435 -9.47 -6.76 -1.67
N PHE A 436 -8.46 -6.72 -2.54
CA PHE A 436 -8.10 -7.87 -3.34
C PHE A 436 -6.62 -7.91 -3.68
N TRP A 437 -6.05 -9.11 -3.77
CA TRP A 437 -4.63 -9.33 -4.05
C TRP A 437 -4.43 -10.53 -4.95
N LYS A 438 -3.35 -10.49 -5.73
CA LYS A 438 -3.04 -11.52 -6.72
C LYS A 438 -2.49 -12.75 -6.02
N ILE A 439 -3.02 -13.92 -6.36
CA ILE A 439 -2.57 -15.21 -5.85
C ILE A 439 -1.72 -15.93 -6.89
N CYS A 440 -2.06 -15.77 -8.18
CA CYS A 440 -1.39 -16.45 -9.28
C CYS A 440 -1.36 -15.55 -10.52
N ASP A 441 -0.22 -15.50 -11.19
CA ASP A 441 -0.10 -14.90 -12.52
C ASP A 441 -0.65 -15.86 -13.57
N ARG A 442 -1.30 -15.33 -14.62
CA ARG A 442 -1.52 -16.11 -15.85
C ARG A 442 -0.23 -16.12 -16.67
N THR A 443 0.03 -17.22 -17.36
CA THR A 443 1.10 -17.31 -18.36
C THR A 443 0.54 -17.03 -19.75
N VAL A 444 1.42 -16.66 -20.70
CA VAL A 444 1.00 -16.37 -22.09
C VAL A 444 0.35 -17.60 -22.73
N ASP A 445 0.81 -18.81 -22.36
CA ASP A 445 0.26 -20.07 -22.84
C ASP A 445 -1.19 -20.31 -22.38
N ASP A 446 -1.64 -19.64 -21.30
CA ASP A 446 -3.01 -19.76 -20.79
C ASP A 446 -4.04 -18.94 -21.62
N GLU A 447 -3.59 -18.00 -22.47
CA GLU A 447 -4.50 -17.20 -23.33
C GLU A 447 -5.02 -18.03 -24.52
N ASP A 448 -4.20 -18.94 -25.06
CA ASP A 448 -4.58 -19.80 -26.19
C ASP A 448 -5.64 -20.86 -25.81
N GLU A 449 -5.71 -21.25 -24.53
CA GLU A 449 -6.73 -22.19 -24.04
C GLU A 449 -8.09 -21.52 -23.78
N SER A 450 -8.13 -20.25 -23.33
CA SER A 450 -9.41 -19.60 -23.00
C SER A 450 -10.24 -19.24 -24.23
N ASP A 451 -9.59 -18.86 -25.34
CA ASP A 451 -10.26 -18.61 -26.62
C ASP A 451 -10.89 -19.90 -27.18
N SER A 452 -10.27 -21.06 -26.94
CA SER A 452 -10.80 -22.35 -27.39
C SER A 452 -12.04 -22.82 -26.61
N GLU A 453 -12.20 -22.41 -25.35
CA GLU A 453 -13.41 -22.71 -24.57
C GLU A 453 -14.61 -21.81 -24.95
N GLU A 454 -14.37 -20.55 -25.37
CA GLU A 454 -15.43 -19.67 -25.86
C GLU A 454 -15.96 -20.11 -27.24
N GLU A 455 -15.09 -20.52 -28.17
CA GLU A 455 -15.52 -21.09 -29.46
C GLU A 455 -16.28 -22.41 -29.31
N HIS A 456 -15.88 -23.26 -28.34
CA HIS A 456 -16.59 -24.50 -28.09
C HIS A 456 -18.00 -24.28 -27.54
N MET A 457 -18.28 -23.23 -26.75
CA MET A 457 -19.65 -22.97 -26.28
C MET A 457 -20.58 -22.39 -27.34
N GLU A 458 -20.08 -21.61 -28.31
CA GLU A 458 -20.91 -21.11 -29.41
C GLU A 458 -21.35 -22.24 -30.37
N HIS A 459 -20.56 -23.31 -30.50
CA HIS A 459 -20.89 -24.42 -31.40
C HIS A 459 -21.94 -25.42 -30.86
N TRP A 460 -22.33 -25.34 -29.58
CA TRP A 460 -23.39 -26.18 -28.99
C TRP A 460 -24.80 -25.55 -29.01
N HIS A 461 -24.94 -24.35 -29.58
CA HIS A 461 -26.23 -23.68 -29.78
C HIS A 461 -26.57 -23.44 -31.26
N GLY A 462 -26.33 -24.46 -32.09
CA GLY A 462 -26.86 -24.58 -33.46
C GLY A 462 -28.02 -25.57 -33.55
#